data_AF-A0A5C5WHE8-F1
#
_entry.id   AF-A0A5C5WHE8-F1
#
_cell.length_a   1.000
_cell.length_b   1.000
_cell.length_c   1.000
_cell.angle_alpha   90.00
_cell.angle_beta   90.00
_cell.angle_gamma   90.00
#
_symmetry.space_group_name_H-M   'P 1'
#
loop_
_entity.id
_entity.type
_entity.pdbx_description
1 polymer ?
#
loop_
_entity_poly.entity_id
_entity_poly.type
_entity_poly.pdbx_seq_one_letter_code
_entity_poly.pdbx_strand_id
1 'polypeptide(L)' 'MQQIKIFKFVDTEIPEMEHQINRWMRKSGARILSVNGNLASQSSSGQGPLNSFAGSDIMVILHYEIDPPQPK' A
#
# COMPACT_ATOMS: atom_id res chain seq x y z
N MET A 1 11.60 9.08 14.63
CA MET A 1 10.79 8.03 15.31
C MET A 1 10.29 7.04 14.27
N GLN A 2 10.44 5.73 14.49
CA GLN A 2 9.96 4.71 13.56
C GLN A 2 8.43 4.58 13.60
N GLN A 3 7.82 4.43 12.43
CA GLN A 3 6.37 4.40 12.22
C GLN A 3 6.02 3.41 11.11
N ILE A 4 4.74 3.02 11.08
CA ILE A 4 4.19 2.11 10.07
C ILE A 4 3.01 2.78 9.39
N LYS A 5 2.92 2.62 8.06
CA LYS A 5 1.74 3.00 7.28
C LYS A 5 1.28 1.84 6.42
N ILE A 6 -0.02 1.58 6.44
CA ILE A 6 -0.65 0.52 5.65
C ILE A 6 -1.46 1.17 4.53
N PHE A 7 -1.35 0.59 3.35
CA PHE A 7 -2.13 0.89 2.17
C PHE A 7 -2.88 -0.37 1.75
N LYS A 8 -4.16 -0.21 1.42
CA LYS A 8 -5.01 -1.27 0.89
C LYS A 8 -5.56 -0.82 -0.46
N PHE A 9 -5.40 -1.66 -1.47
CA PHE A 9 -5.85 -1.45 -2.84
C PHE A 9 -6.38 -2.76 -3.43
N VAL A 10 -6.88 -2.70 -4.66
CA VAL A 10 -7.16 -3.88 -5.49
C VAL A 10 -6.17 -3.96 -6.65
N ASP A 11 -5.94 -5.16 -7.17
CA ASP A 11 -5.00 -5.44 -8.26
C ASP A 11 -5.35 -4.75 -9.59
N THR A 12 -6.60 -4.38 -9.80
CA THR A 12 -7.04 -3.59 -10.95
C THR A 12 -6.64 -2.11 -10.86
N GLU A 13 -6.16 -1.64 -9.70
CA GLU A 13 -5.85 -0.23 -9.42
C GLU A 13 -4.35 0.02 -9.14
N ILE A 14 -3.47 -0.88 -9.60
CA ILE A 14 -2.01 -0.78 -9.35
C ILE A 14 -1.42 0.60 -9.73
N PRO A 15 -1.73 1.21 -10.90
CA PRO A 15 -1.16 2.52 -11.23
C PRO A 15 -1.56 3.63 -10.25
N GLU A 16 -2.79 3.59 -9.75
CA GLU A 16 -3.28 4.55 -8.76
C GLU A 16 -2.65 4.30 -7.38
N MET A 17 -2.49 3.03 -6.99
CA MET A 17 -1.74 2.63 -5.79
C MET A 17 -0.32 3.22 -5.81
N GLU A 18 0.41 3.01 -6.90
CA GLU A 18 1.76 3.55 -7.07
C GLU A 18 1.77 5.07 -6.99
N HIS A 19 0.79 5.74 -7.64
CA HIS A 19 0.68 7.20 -7.59
C HIS A 19 0.47 7.71 -6.16
N GLN A 20 -0.45 7.11 -5.41
CA GLN A 20 -0.76 7.53 -4.04
C GLN A 20 0.39 7.29 -3.08
N ILE A 21 1.01 6.11 -3.12
CA ILE A 21 2.16 5.77 -2.26
C ILE A 21 3.31 6.75 -2.53
N ASN A 22 3.66 6.96 -3.80
CA ASN A 22 4.72 7.89 -4.19
C ASN A 22 4.42 9.34 -3.82
N ARG A 23 3.17 9.79 -3.98
CA ARG A 23 2.72 11.13 -3.56
C ARG A 23 2.85 11.29 -2.04
N TRP A 24 2.47 10.28 -1.26
CA TRP A 24 2.59 10.32 0.20
C TRP A 24 4.05 10.37 0.65
N MET A 25 4.93 9.55 0.07
CA MET A 25 6.36 9.54 0.40
C MET A 25 6.99 10.93 0.16
N ARG A 26 6.69 11.56 -0.98
CA ARG A 26 7.19 12.91 -1.30
C ARG A 26 6.67 13.98 -0.34
N LYS A 27 5.38 13.94 0.02
CA LYS A 27 4.75 14.95 0.88
C LYS A 27 5.15 14.83 2.35
N SER A 28 5.37 13.61 2.82
CA SER A 28 5.67 13.35 4.23
C SER A 28 7.12 13.69 4.61
N GLY A 29 8.05 13.69 3.65
CA GLY A 29 9.48 13.76 3.95
C GLY A 29 9.98 12.54 4.73
N ALA A 30 9.19 11.47 4.77
CA ALA A 30 9.52 10.25 5.50
C ALA A 30 10.71 9.55 4.84
N ARG A 31 11.64 9.07 5.66
CA ARG A 31 12.69 8.16 5.21
C ARG A 31 12.16 6.73 5.32
N ILE A 32 12.04 6.05 4.18
CA ILE A 32 11.54 4.68 4.12
C ILE A 32 12.63 3.71 4.56
N LEU A 33 12.29 2.84 5.50
CA LEU A 33 13.16 1.82 6.06
C LEU A 33 12.88 0.45 5.42
N SER A 34 11.60 0.12 5.21
CA SER A 34 11.19 -1.10 4.51
C SER A 34 9.85 -0.95 3.80
N VAL A 35 9.65 -1.76 2.76
CA VAL A 35 8.38 -1.91 2.05
C VAL A 35 8.04 -3.39 2.01
N ASN A 36 6.89 -3.77 2.53
CA ASN A 36 6.37 -5.14 2.47
C ASN A 36 5.05 -5.14 1.70
N GLY A 37 4.84 -6.14 0.85
CA GLY A 37 3.61 -6.29 0.07
C GLY A 37 3.04 -7.70 0.21
N ASN A 38 1.71 -7.81 0.24
CA ASN A 38 1.01 -9.08 0.12
C ASN A 38 -0.05 -8.97 -0.97
N LEU A 39 -0.11 -9.96 -1.86
CA LEU A 39 -1.21 -10.17 -2.78
C LEU A 39 -2.13 -11.20 -2.11
N ALA A 40 -3.28 -10.77 -1.61
CA ALA A 40 -4.24 -11.74 -1.08
C ALA A 40 -4.69 -12.62 -2.25
N SER A 41 -4.41 -13.93 -2.17
CA SER A 41 -4.92 -14.89 -3.13
C SER A 41 -6.45 -14.79 -3.13
N GLN A 42 -7.06 -14.63 -4.30
CA GLN A 42 -8.52 -14.72 -4.40
C GLN A 42 -8.98 -16.06 -3.80
N SER A 43 -9.90 -16.02 -2.84
CA SER A 43 -10.60 -17.24 -2.46
C SER A 43 -11.37 -17.69 -3.69
N SER A 44 -11.06 -18.87 -4.21
CA SER A 44 -11.69 -19.50 -5.36
C SER A 44 -13.14 -19.93 -5.06
N SER A 45 -13.95 -19.05 -4.47
CA SER A 45 -15.36 -19.27 -4.18
C SER A 45 -16.20 -18.75 -5.34
N GLY A 46 -16.29 -19.56 -6.39
CA GLY A 46 -17.29 -19.43 -7.45
C GLY A 46 -16.69 -19.19 -8.84
N GLN A 47 -16.50 -20.25 -9.62
CA GLN A 47 -16.32 -20.13 -11.07
C GLN A 47 -17.69 -19.87 -11.70
N GLY A 48 -18.12 -18.61 -11.70
CA GLY A 48 -19.33 -18.14 -12.38
C GLY A 48 -18.97 -17.05 -13.40
N PRO A 49 -19.65 -16.98 -14.57
CA PRO A 49 -19.35 -16.00 -15.63
C PRO A 49 -19.45 -14.51 -15.21
N LEU A 50 -19.99 -14.22 -14.02
CA LEU A 50 -20.16 -12.88 -13.46
C LEU A 50 -19.01 -12.45 -12.53
N ASN A 51 -18.02 -13.31 -12.25
CA ASN A 51 -16.94 -13.04 -11.29
C ASN A 51 -15.70 -12.34 -11.88
N SER A 52 -15.74 -11.90 -13.14
CA SER A 52 -14.67 -11.17 -13.83
C SER A 52 -14.33 -9.80 -13.20
N PHE A 53 -15.12 -9.35 -12.23
CA PHE A 53 -14.97 -8.05 -11.53
C PHE A 53 -14.47 -8.19 -10.09
N ALA A 54 -14.23 -9.40 -9.59
CA ALA A 54 -13.57 -9.58 -8.31
C ALA A 54 -12.09 -9.24 -8.50
N GLY A 55 -11.65 -8.07 -8.07
CA GLY A 55 -10.23 -7.73 -7.96
C GLY A 55 -9.62 -8.37 -6.71
N SER A 56 -8.36 -8.78 -6.78
CA SER A 56 -7.62 -9.29 -5.62
C SER A 56 -7.19 -8.13 -4.72
N ASP A 57 -7.32 -8.28 -3.41
CA ASP A 57 -6.82 -7.28 -2.46
C ASP A 57 -5.28 -7.25 -2.46
N ILE A 58 -4.70 -6.06 -2.54
CA ILE A 58 -3.28 -5.78 -2.36
C ILE A 58 -3.09 -5.01 -1.06
N MET A 59 -2.19 -5.51 -0.20
CA MET A 59 -1.78 -4.80 1.01
C MET A 59 -0.31 -4.41 0.91
N VAL A 60 -0.01 -3.12 1.10
CA VAL A 60 1.36 -2.61 1.18
C VAL A 60 1.60 -1.97 2.55
N ILE A 61 2.67 -2.37 3.23
CA ILE A 61 3.07 -1.89 4.54
C ILE A 61 4.41 -1.19 4.39
N LEU A 62 4.44 0.10 4.71
CA LEU A 62 5.65 0.89 4.78
C LEU A 62 6.11 1.01 6.22
N HIS A 63 7.36 0.64 6.48
CA HIS A 63 8.08 1.01 7.71
C HIS A 63 8.95 2.21 7.38
N TYR A 64 8.81 3.28 8.14
CA TYR A 64 9.47 4.54 7.86
C TYR A 64 9.84 5.29 9.14
N GLU A 65 10.67 6.31 9.01
CA GLU A 65 10.94 7.26 10.07
C GLU A 65 10.62 8.69 9.63
N ILE A 66 10.08 9.46 10.56
CA ILE A 66 10.02 10.92 10.47
C ILE A 66 10.80 11.44 11.67
N ASP A 67 11.74 12.32 11.40
CA ASP A 67 12.39 13.09 12.45
C ASP A 67 11.42 14.19 12.90
N PRO A 68 11.07 14.25 14.20
CA PRO A 68 10.40 15.41 14.72
C PRO A 68 11.33 16.62 14.51
N PRO A 69 10.81 17.82 14.17
CA PRO A 69 11.64 19.01 14.07
C PRO A 69 12.39 19.18 15.40
N GLN A 70 13.73 19.17 15.33
CA GLN A 70 14.58 19.47 16.48
C GLN A 70 14.30 20.93 16.89
N PRO A 71 13.83 21.21 18.13
CA PRO A 71 13.75 22.58 18.59
C PRO A 71 15.17 23.17 18.59
N LYS A 72 15.30 24.36 17.99
CA LYS A 72 16.54 25.16 18.04
C LYS A 72 16.84 25.62 19.46
#